data_AF-L8Y402-F1
#
_entry.id   AF-L8Y402-F1
#
_cell.length_a   1.000
_cell.length_b   1.000
_cell.length_c   1.000
_cell.angle_alpha   90.00
_cell.angle_beta   90.00
_cell.angle_gamma   90.00
#
_symmetry.space_group_name_H-M   'P 1'
#
loop_
_entity.id
_entity.type
_entity.pdbx_description
1 polymer ?
#
loop_
_entity_poly.entity_id
_entity_poly.type
_entity_poly.pdbx_seq_one_letter_code
_entity_poly.pdbx_strand_id
1 'polypeptide(L)'
;MFVVMEDLVEKLKLLRYEEELLRKNNLKPPSRHYFALPTNPGEQFYMFCTLAAWLINKAGHPFEQPQEYDDPNATISNILSELRSFEEETDNEENFIDLNVLKAQTYRLDMNESAKQEDILESTTDAAEWSLEVERVLPQLKVTIRTDNKDWRIHVDQMHQHKSGIESALKETKVTEELEKVKQEMEEKGSSMTDGAPLVKIKQSLTKLKQETIQMDIRIGVVEHTLLQSKLKEKSNMTRDMHATVLPESTIGSY
;
A
#
# COMPACT_ATOMS: atom_id res chain seq x y z
N MET A 1 17.32 -3.45 25.98
CA MET A 1 16.13 -2.95 25.25
C MET A 1 14.92 -2.87 26.16
N PHE A 2 14.48 -3.95 26.82
CA PHE A 2 13.32 -3.94 27.73
C PHE A 2 13.51 -3.09 28.99
N VAL A 3 14.68 -3.16 29.63
CA VAL A 3 15.02 -2.36 30.83
C VAL A 3 14.97 -0.85 30.56
N VAL A 4 15.32 -0.44 29.34
CA VAL A 4 15.33 0.98 28.92
C VAL A 4 13.90 1.53 28.81
N MET A 5 12.94 0.71 28.41
CA MET A 5 11.53 1.12 28.33
C MET A 5 10.85 1.16 29.68
N GLU A 6 11.21 0.26 30.59
CA GLU A 6 10.70 0.29 31.97
C GLU A 6 11.17 1.56 32.70
N ASP A 7 12.47 1.88 32.62
CA ASP A 7 13.04 3.12 33.17
C ASP A 7 12.43 4.38 32.52
N LEU A 8 12.21 4.38 31.20
CA LEU A 8 11.54 5.48 30.50
C LEU A 8 10.12 5.69 31.03
N VAL A 9 9.31 4.63 31.13
CA VAL A 9 7.93 4.73 31.61
C VAL A 9 7.87 5.20 33.07
N GLU A 10 8.81 4.77 33.91
CA GLU A 10 8.91 5.26 35.29
C GLU A 10 9.21 6.76 35.34
N LYS A 11 10.18 7.24 34.54
CA LYS A 11 10.50 8.68 34.42
C LYS A 11 9.31 9.49 33.89
N LEU A 12 8.59 8.96 32.91
CA LEU A 12 7.39 9.61 32.37
C LEU A 12 6.26 9.73 33.41
N LYS A 13 6.08 8.72 34.25
CA LYS A 13 5.11 8.76 35.36
C LYS A 13 5.43 9.86 36.36
N LEU A 14 6.71 10.08 36.67
CA LEU A 14 7.15 11.20 37.53
C LEU A 14 6.76 12.56 36.94
N LEU A 15 6.74 12.67 35.61
CA LEU A 15 6.35 13.88 34.89
C LEU A 15 4.84 14.02 34.66
N ARG A 16 4.01 13.13 35.23
CA ARG A 16 2.54 13.08 35.06
C ARG A 16 2.09 13.04 33.58
N TYR A 17 2.85 12.34 32.73
CA TYR A 17 2.51 12.21 31.31
C TYR A 17 1.10 11.63 31.06
N GLU A 18 0.57 10.81 31.97
CA GLU A 18 -0.78 10.23 31.83
C GLU A 18 -1.88 11.30 31.87
N GLU A 19 -1.72 12.33 32.70
CA GLU A 19 -2.72 13.40 32.83
C GLU A 19 -2.51 14.49 31.78
N GLU A 20 -1.25 14.83 31.49
CA GLU A 20 -0.92 15.98 30.64
C GLU A 20 -0.85 15.65 29.15
N LEU A 21 -0.40 14.43 28.80
CA LEU A 21 -0.24 13.97 27.42
C LEU A 21 -1.36 13.01 27.01
N LEU A 22 -1.51 11.90 27.75
CA LEU A 22 -2.39 10.81 27.32
C LEU A 22 -3.86 11.23 27.34
N ARG A 23 -4.30 11.90 28.39
CA ARG A 23 -5.68 12.39 28.52
C ARG A 23 -6.02 13.48 27.49
N LYS A 24 -5.06 14.33 27.14
CA LYS A 24 -5.23 15.42 26.16
C LYS A 24 -5.33 14.88 24.72
N ASN A 25 -4.55 13.85 24.42
CA ASN A 25 -4.46 13.27 23.07
C ASN A 25 -5.28 11.97 22.90
N ASN A 26 -6.09 11.61 23.91
CA ASN A 26 -6.89 10.37 23.95
C ASN A 26 -6.06 9.09 23.68
N LEU A 27 -4.81 9.07 24.15
CA LEU A 27 -3.87 7.98 23.95
C LEU A 27 -3.95 6.96 25.10
N LYS A 28 -3.74 5.68 24.76
CA LYS A 28 -3.65 4.62 25.77
C LYS A 28 -2.25 4.61 26.38
N PRO A 29 -2.12 4.30 27.69
CA PRO A 29 -0.80 4.13 28.31
C PRO A 29 0.03 3.07 27.59
N PRO A 30 1.27 3.40 27.16
CA PRO A 30 2.15 2.44 26.52
C PRO A 30 2.46 1.29 27.47
N SER A 31 2.41 0.05 26.95
CA SER A 31 2.87 -1.12 27.68
C SER A 31 4.40 -1.09 27.86
N ARG A 32 4.91 -1.88 28.81
CA ARG A 32 6.37 -2.01 29.06
C ARG A 32 7.18 -2.44 27.83
N HIS A 33 6.51 -3.03 26.84
CA HIS A 33 7.12 -3.55 25.62
C HIS A 33 6.78 -2.69 24.39
N TYR A 34 6.10 -1.54 24.58
CA TYR A 34 5.43 -0.80 23.51
C TYR A 34 6.37 -0.32 22.40
N PHE A 35 7.58 0.14 22.73
CA PHE A 35 8.61 0.49 21.74
C PHE A 35 9.69 -0.59 21.58
N ALA A 36 9.64 -1.65 22.39
CA ALA A 36 10.61 -2.75 22.32
C ALA A 36 10.23 -3.82 21.27
N LEU A 37 8.94 -3.89 20.89
CA LEU A 37 8.43 -4.81 19.88
C LEU A 37 7.69 -4.01 18.80
N PRO A 38 7.90 -4.29 17.51
CA PRO A 38 7.16 -3.62 16.44
C PRO A 38 5.75 -4.21 16.31
N THR A 39 4.78 -3.67 17.06
CA THR A 39 3.38 -4.12 16.99
C THR A 39 2.61 -3.37 15.92
N ASN A 40 2.70 -2.05 15.94
CA ASN A 40 2.08 -1.17 14.95
C ASN A 40 3.03 0.00 14.67
N PRO A 41 3.89 -0.11 13.64
CA PRO A 41 4.94 0.88 13.39
C PRO A 41 4.41 2.31 13.21
N GLY A 42 3.24 2.50 12.61
CA GLY A 42 2.65 3.83 12.42
C GLY A 42 2.17 4.45 13.73
N GLU A 43 1.45 3.68 14.55
CA GLU A 43 0.99 4.13 15.87
C GLU A 43 2.15 4.37 16.83
N GLN A 44 3.16 3.51 16.80
CA GLN A 44 4.39 3.67 17.58
C GLN A 44 5.15 4.92 17.16
N PHE A 45 5.29 5.17 15.85
CA PHE A 45 5.92 6.38 15.35
C PHE A 45 5.16 7.63 15.80
N TYR A 46 3.83 7.63 15.68
CA TYR A 46 3.00 8.73 16.16
C TYR A 46 3.15 8.97 17.66
N MET A 47 3.15 7.90 18.47
CA MET A 47 3.34 8.00 19.91
C MET A 47 4.75 8.52 20.25
N PHE A 48 5.77 8.10 19.52
CA PHE A 48 7.14 8.60 19.68
C PHE A 48 7.23 10.10 19.40
N CYS A 49 6.72 10.55 18.25
CA CYS A 49 6.71 11.96 17.86
C CYS A 49 5.93 12.82 18.87
N THR A 50 4.77 12.32 19.30
CA THR A 50 3.92 13.00 20.30
C THR A 50 4.61 13.12 21.66
N LEU A 51 5.29 12.05 22.09
CA LEU A 51 6.03 12.03 23.35
C LEU A 51 7.26 12.94 23.30
N ALA A 52 8.04 12.89 22.22
CA ALA A 52 9.22 13.72 22.01
C ALA A 52 8.85 15.21 21.99
N ALA A 53 7.83 15.58 21.20
CA ALA A 53 7.31 16.94 21.14
C ALA A 53 6.89 17.45 22.53
N TRP A 54 6.18 16.64 23.31
CA TRP A 54 5.77 17.04 24.64
C TRP A 54 6.93 17.20 25.61
N LEU A 55 7.91 16.29 25.58
CA LEU A 55 9.11 16.38 26.42
C LEU A 55 9.92 17.64 26.09
N ILE A 56 10.09 17.96 24.81
CA ILE A 56 10.78 19.17 24.35
C ILE A 56 10.06 20.44 24.87
N ASN A 57 8.73 20.50 24.71
CA ASN A 57 7.94 21.61 25.26
C ASN A 57 8.00 21.68 26.79
N LYS A 58 8.05 20.54 27.47
CA LYS A 58 8.16 20.46 28.93
C LYS A 58 9.52 20.98 29.42
N ALA A 59 10.55 20.83 28.61
CA ALA A 59 11.89 21.33 28.86
C ALA A 59 12.05 22.82 28.48
N GLY A 60 10.99 23.50 28.03
CA GLY A 60 10.96 24.96 27.82
C GLY A 60 11.18 25.39 26.36
N HIS A 61 11.37 24.46 25.44
CA HIS A 61 11.60 24.74 24.02
C HIS A 61 10.30 24.63 23.23
N PRO A 62 9.86 25.69 22.52
CA PRO A 62 8.62 25.63 21.75
C PRO A 62 8.79 24.68 20.57
N PHE A 63 8.08 23.55 20.61
CA PHE A 63 8.09 22.56 19.55
C PHE A 63 6.68 22.25 19.06
N GLU A 64 6.42 22.42 17.78
CA GLU A 64 5.10 22.16 17.22
C GLU A 64 4.81 20.66 17.18
N GLN A 65 3.58 20.29 17.55
CA GLN A 65 3.19 18.88 17.52
C GLN A 65 3.11 18.39 16.06
N PRO A 66 3.88 17.34 15.69
CA PRO A 66 3.84 16.79 14.34
C PRO A 66 2.45 16.23 14.01
N GLN A 67 1.99 16.47 12.78
CA GLN A 67 0.71 15.98 12.26
C GLN A 67 0.88 14.58 11.66
N GLU A 68 -0.23 13.82 11.57
CA GLU A 68 -0.24 12.45 11.03
C GLU A 68 0.21 12.36 9.56
N TYR A 69 0.17 13.47 8.82
CA TYR A 69 0.56 13.55 7.41
C TYR A 69 1.95 14.15 7.18
N ASP A 70 2.65 14.53 8.25
CA ASP A 70 3.99 15.10 8.14
C ASP A 70 4.98 14.01 7.69
N ASP A 71 5.99 14.42 6.92
CA ASP A 71 7.03 13.48 6.48
C ASP A 71 7.79 12.92 7.71
N PRO A 72 7.91 11.58 7.84
CA PRO A 72 8.55 10.97 8.99
C PRO A 72 10.02 11.37 9.17
N ASN A 73 10.76 11.51 8.07
CA ASN A 73 12.19 11.83 8.12
C ASN A 73 12.41 13.30 8.48
N ALA A 74 11.57 14.20 7.95
CA ALA A 74 11.58 15.61 8.31
C ALA A 74 11.23 15.80 9.78
N THR A 75 10.22 15.09 10.28
CA THR A 75 9.81 15.13 11.69
C THR A 75 10.94 14.69 12.62
N ILE A 76 11.59 13.56 12.31
CA ILE A 76 12.75 13.08 13.08
C ILE A 76 13.88 14.10 13.02
N SER A 77 14.15 14.68 11.86
CA SER A 77 15.23 15.67 11.69
C SER A 77 14.99 16.91 12.54
N ASN A 78 13.74 17.38 12.63
CA ASN A 78 13.37 18.52 13.47
C ASN A 78 13.54 18.19 14.96
N ILE A 79 13.10 17.00 15.39
CA ILE A 79 13.31 16.53 16.77
C ILE A 79 14.81 16.47 17.11
N LEU A 80 15.62 15.88 16.22
CA LEU A 80 17.06 15.76 16.43
C LEU A 80 17.77 17.12 16.42
N SER A 81 17.29 18.08 15.62
CA SER A 81 17.82 19.43 15.60
C SER A 81 17.61 20.13 16.95
N GLU A 82 16.41 20.00 17.52
CA GLU A 82 16.10 20.60 18.83
C GLU A 82 16.84 19.88 19.96
N LEU A 83 17.01 18.55 19.88
CA LEU A 83 17.82 17.84 20.88
C LEU A 83 19.29 18.25 20.89
N ARG A 84 19.84 18.68 19.75
CA ARG A 84 21.21 19.21 19.68
C ARG A 84 21.33 20.59 20.31
N SER A 85 20.31 21.45 20.20
CA SER A 85 20.33 22.75 20.90
C SER A 85 20.30 22.56 22.42
N PHE A 86 19.63 21.52 22.93
CA PHE A 86 19.71 21.15 24.35
C PHE A 86 21.14 20.79 24.80
N GLU A 87 21.87 19.98 24.02
CA GLU A 87 23.25 19.59 24.35
C GLU A 87 24.17 20.83 24.46
N GLU A 88 23.99 21.81 23.58
CA GLU A 88 24.74 23.06 23.58
C GLU A 88 24.38 24.01 24.74
N GLU A 89 23.15 23.99 25.26
CA GLU A 89 22.76 24.77 26.45
C GLU A 89 23.28 24.17 27.75
N THR A 90 23.29 22.84 27.89
CA THR A 90 23.86 22.17 29.07
C THR A 90 25.37 22.32 29.19
N ASP A 91 26.09 22.41 28.06
CA ASP A 91 27.53 22.70 28.06
C ASP A 91 27.85 24.17 28.44
N ASN A 92 26.87 25.08 28.32
CA ASN A 92 27.04 26.49 28.70
C ASN A 92 26.82 26.77 30.20
N GLU A 93 26.24 25.83 30.97
CA GLU A 93 26.10 25.93 32.43
C GLU A 93 27.37 25.49 33.21
N GLU A 94 28.48 25.14 32.54
CA GLU A 94 29.79 24.96 33.18
C GLU A 94 30.51 26.30 33.49
N ASN A 95 29.78 27.32 33.97
CA ASN A 95 30.40 28.54 34.52
C ASN A 95 30.18 28.69 36.03
N PHE A 96 31.22 28.25 36.75
CA PHE A 96 31.77 28.80 38.00
C PHE A 96 31.45 28.09 39.32
N ILE A 97 32.21 27.02 39.62
CA ILE A 97 32.64 26.73 40.99
C ILE A 97 34.08 27.23 41.13
N ASP A 98 34.27 28.38 41.78
CA ASP A 98 35.60 28.96 42.04
C ASP A 98 36.40 28.05 42.96
N LEU A 99 37.42 27.39 42.39
CA LEU A 99 38.38 26.59 43.12
C LEU A 99 39.11 27.39 44.22
N ASN A 100 39.17 28.72 44.12
CA ASN A 100 39.76 29.58 45.16
C ASN A 100 38.85 29.75 46.38
N VAL A 101 37.52 29.66 46.21
CA VAL A 101 36.56 29.73 47.34
C VAL A 101 36.64 28.45 48.17
N LEU A 102 36.77 27.28 47.53
CA LEU A 102 37.00 26.01 48.23
C LEU A 102 38.39 25.96 48.89
N LYS A 103 39.44 26.47 48.22
CA LYS A 103 40.78 26.55 48.82
C LYS A 103 40.83 27.50 50.03
N ALA A 104 40.07 28.59 50.01
CA ALA A 104 39.98 29.50 51.15
C ALA A 104 39.20 28.90 52.35
N GLN A 105 38.31 27.94 52.10
CA GLN A 105 37.62 27.18 53.15
C GLN A 105 38.50 26.06 53.73
N THR A 106 39.32 25.39 52.92
CA THR A 106 40.27 24.37 53.42
C THR A 106 41.35 24.97 54.31
N TYR A 107 41.89 26.16 53.97
CA TYR A 107 42.86 26.86 54.84
C TYR A 107 42.31 27.31 56.20
N ARG A 108 40.98 27.41 56.36
CA ARG A 108 40.35 27.75 57.66
C ARG A 108 40.13 26.53 58.55
N LEU A 109 40.18 25.32 57.99
CA LEU A 109 40.03 24.07 58.72
C LEU A 109 41.40 23.49 59.16
N ASP A 110 42.49 23.84 58.48
CA ASP A 110 43.86 23.34 58.75
C ASP A 110 44.53 23.87 60.05
N MET A 111 43.90 24.79 60.80
CA MET A 111 44.45 25.30 62.06
C MET A 111 43.97 24.56 63.32
N ASN A 112 43.14 23.52 63.20
CA ASN A 112 42.53 22.87 64.36
C ASN A 112 42.72 21.35 64.48
N GLU A 113 43.58 20.73 63.66
CA GLU A 113 43.74 19.26 63.69
C GLU A 113 45.18 18.76 63.65
N SER A 114 46.14 19.55 64.17
CA SER A 114 47.54 19.11 64.33
C SER A 114 47.75 18.10 65.49
N ALA A 115 46.74 17.28 65.79
CA ALA A 115 46.80 16.26 66.82
C ALA A 115 46.04 15.00 66.41
N LYS A 116 46.35 14.45 65.23
CA LYS A 116 46.31 13.00 64.96
C LYS A 116 47.00 12.70 63.63
N GLN A 117 48.04 11.91 63.76
CA GLN A 117 48.77 11.29 62.67
C GLN A 117 47.89 10.19 62.06
N GLU A 118 47.65 10.25 60.75
CA GLU A 118 47.18 9.10 59.97
C GLU A 118 48.18 8.80 58.86
N ASP A 119 48.64 7.54 58.86
CA ASP A 119 49.57 6.94 57.90
C ASP A 119 48.99 6.97 56.49
N ILE A 120 49.69 7.62 55.55
CA ILE A 120 49.40 7.51 54.12
C ILE A 120 49.90 6.14 53.66
N LEU A 121 48.99 5.23 53.33
CA LEU A 121 49.27 3.96 52.66
C LEU A 121 49.83 4.23 51.25
N GLU A 122 51.14 4.12 51.08
CA GLU A 122 51.77 4.10 49.76
C GLU A 122 51.56 2.74 49.09
N SER A 123 50.98 2.74 47.89
CA SER A 123 50.71 1.53 47.09
C SER A 123 52.02 0.96 46.54
N THR A 124 52.51 -0.15 47.11
CA THR A 124 53.70 -0.87 46.63
C THR A 124 53.41 -1.80 45.46
N THR A 125 52.60 -1.38 44.48
CA THR A 125 52.19 -2.26 43.38
C THR A 125 53.32 -2.39 42.36
N ASP A 126 53.98 -3.53 42.36
CA ASP A 126 55.07 -3.87 41.44
C ASP A 126 54.53 -4.16 40.02
N ALA A 127 55.24 -3.69 39.00
CA ALA A 127 54.85 -3.86 37.59
C ALA A 127 54.80 -5.34 37.18
N ALA A 128 55.59 -6.19 37.83
CA ALA A 128 55.58 -7.63 37.60
C ALA A 128 54.30 -8.31 38.11
N GLU A 129 53.75 -7.87 39.25
CA GLU A 129 52.46 -8.35 39.75
C GLU A 129 51.31 -7.96 38.82
N TRP A 130 51.38 -6.76 38.23
CA TRP A 130 50.42 -6.30 37.23
C TRP A 130 50.45 -7.16 35.96
N SER A 131 51.64 -7.51 35.47
CA SER A 131 51.78 -8.33 34.27
C SER A 131 51.26 -9.76 34.46
N LEU A 132 51.48 -10.34 35.65
CA LEU A 132 50.94 -11.65 36.02
C LEU A 132 49.40 -11.61 36.12
N GLU A 133 48.84 -10.54 36.66
CA GLU A 133 47.40 -10.36 36.75
C GLU A 133 46.78 -10.19 35.35
N VAL A 134 47.43 -9.49 34.44
CA VAL A 134 46.99 -9.37 33.03
C VAL A 134 47.03 -10.72 32.31
N GLU A 135 48.11 -11.51 32.45
CA GLU A 135 48.17 -12.86 31.88
C GLU A 135 47.10 -13.80 32.47
N ARG A 136 46.79 -13.64 33.76
CA ARG A 136 45.73 -14.41 34.44
C ARG A 136 44.33 -14.03 33.97
N VAL A 137 44.09 -12.76 33.63
CA VAL A 137 42.77 -12.24 33.23
C VAL A 137 42.54 -12.38 31.72
N LEU A 138 43.58 -12.46 30.90
CA LEU A 138 43.51 -12.65 29.43
C LEU A 138 42.60 -13.82 28.98
N PRO A 139 42.64 -15.02 29.60
CA PRO A 139 41.73 -16.12 29.26
C PRO A 139 40.27 -15.81 29.57
N GLN A 140 39.99 -14.99 30.58
CA GLN A 140 38.63 -14.60 30.99
C GLN A 140 38.04 -13.52 30.06
N LEU A 141 38.90 -12.75 29.41
CA LEU A 141 38.55 -11.75 28.38
C LEU A 141 38.34 -12.35 27.00
N LYS A 142 38.65 -13.65 26.79
CA LYS A 142 38.45 -14.32 25.51
C LYS A 142 36.97 -14.59 25.29
N VAL A 143 36.24 -13.56 24.87
CA VAL A 143 34.80 -13.62 24.54
C VAL A 143 34.62 -14.59 23.39
N THR A 144 34.22 -15.82 23.72
CA THR A 144 33.73 -16.76 22.72
C THR A 144 32.32 -16.30 22.39
N ILE A 145 32.15 -15.55 21.29
CA ILE A 145 30.84 -15.18 20.77
C ILE A 145 30.13 -16.48 20.44
N ARG A 146 29.28 -16.96 21.34
CA ARG A 146 28.35 -18.03 21.02
C ARG A 146 27.39 -17.45 19.99
N THR A 147 27.36 -18.02 18.79
CA THR A 147 26.32 -17.78 17.80
C THR A 147 24.99 -18.10 18.46
N ASP A 148 24.33 -17.09 19.04
CA ASP A 148 23.02 -17.27 19.64
C ASP A 148 21.95 -17.12 18.56
N ASN A 149 20.80 -17.73 18.82
CA ASN A 149 19.60 -17.70 17.97
C ASN A 149 18.95 -16.29 17.95
N LYS A 150 19.68 -15.25 18.39
CA LYS A 150 19.28 -13.83 18.39
C LYS A 150 20.14 -13.01 17.43
N ASP A 151 20.86 -13.67 16.52
CA ASP A 151 21.53 -12.98 15.45
C ASP A 151 20.48 -12.32 14.55
N TRP A 152 20.35 -11.00 14.67
CA TRP A 152 19.47 -10.17 13.84
C TRP A 152 19.69 -10.41 12.36
N ARG A 153 20.88 -10.87 11.97
CA ARG A 153 21.21 -11.24 10.58
C ARG A 153 20.37 -12.42 10.11
N ILE A 154 20.13 -13.42 10.96
CA ILE A 154 19.24 -14.56 10.65
C ILE A 154 17.80 -14.09 10.48
N HIS A 155 17.33 -13.18 11.35
CA HIS A 155 15.99 -12.62 11.24
C HIS A 155 15.80 -11.72 10.00
N VAL A 156 16.82 -10.94 9.64
CA VAL A 156 16.80 -10.14 8.41
C VAL A 156 16.82 -11.04 7.17
N ASP A 157 17.60 -12.11 7.19
CA ASP A 157 17.63 -13.09 6.10
C ASP A 157 16.29 -13.83 5.97
N GLN A 158 15.68 -14.21 7.10
CA GLN A 158 14.31 -14.75 7.15
C GLN A 158 13.27 -13.75 6.62
N MET A 159 13.37 -12.47 6.96
CA MET A 159 12.48 -11.43 6.43
C MET A 159 12.62 -11.26 4.92
N HIS A 160 13.85 -11.27 4.39
CA HIS A 160 14.06 -11.23 2.94
C HIS A 160 13.51 -12.49 2.26
N GLN A 161 13.68 -13.65 2.86
CA GLN A 161 13.13 -14.91 2.35
C GLN A 161 11.59 -14.89 2.35
N HIS A 162 10.96 -14.42 3.43
CA HIS A 162 9.50 -14.26 3.49
C HIS A 162 8.99 -13.21 2.49
N LYS A 163 9.66 -12.07 2.35
CA LYS A 163 9.32 -11.06 1.35
C LYS A 163 9.37 -11.62 -0.07
N SER A 164 10.45 -12.32 -0.43
CA SER A 164 10.59 -12.95 -1.74
C SER A 164 9.56 -14.06 -1.98
N GLY A 165 9.24 -14.84 -0.94
CA GLY A 165 8.18 -15.83 -0.98
C GLY A 165 6.79 -15.22 -1.17
N ILE A 166 6.50 -14.10 -0.50
CA ILE A 166 5.25 -13.35 -0.66
C ILE A 166 5.18 -12.71 -2.05
N GLU A 167 6.24 -12.09 -2.55
CA GLU A 167 6.27 -11.51 -3.90
C GLU A 167 6.07 -12.58 -4.97
N SER A 168 6.71 -13.75 -4.82
CA SER A 168 6.52 -14.89 -5.73
C SER A 168 5.11 -15.44 -5.64
N ALA A 169 4.59 -15.67 -4.42
CA ALA A 169 3.24 -16.13 -4.21
C ALA A 169 2.20 -15.12 -4.69
N LEU A 170 2.43 -13.81 -4.56
CA LEU A 170 1.55 -12.75 -5.04
C LEU A 170 1.53 -12.71 -6.58
N LYS A 171 2.68 -12.97 -7.19
CA LYS A 171 2.82 -13.10 -8.65
C LYS A 171 2.22 -14.42 -9.17
N GLU A 172 2.30 -15.50 -8.40
CA GLU A 172 1.71 -16.81 -8.70
C GLU A 172 0.22 -16.90 -8.37
N THR A 173 -0.27 -16.15 -7.38
CA THR A 173 -1.68 -15.87 -7.20
C THR A 173 -2.08 -14.94 -8.33
N LYS A 174 -2.25 -15.52 -9.52
CA LYS A 174 -3.45 -15.60 -10.35
C LYS A 174 -4.54 -14.54 -10.24
N VAL A 175 -4.57 -13.67 -9.24
CA VAL A 175 -5.51 -12.57 -9.15
C VAL A 175 -5.30 -11.60 -10.32
N THR A 176 -4.07 -11.33 -10.76
CA THR A 176 -3.84 -10.47 -11.93
C THR A 176 -4.12 -11.20 -13.25
N GLU A 177 -3.73 -12.47 -13.39
CA GLU A 177 -3.96 -13.26 -14.60
C GLU A 177 -5.43 -13.66 -14.77
N GLU A 178 -6.11 -14.10 -13.71
CA GLU A 178 -7.54 -14.39 -13.73
C GLU A 178 -8.37 -13.10 -13.83
N LEU A 179 -7.94 -11.96 -13.26
CA LEU A 179 -8.60 -10.67 -13.46
C LEU A 179 -8.44 -10.18 -14.91
N GLU A 180 -7.26 -10.31 -15.51
CA GLU A 180 -7.05 -9.93 -16.91
C GLU A 180 -7.80 -10.88 -17.84
N LYS A 181 -7.87 -12.17 -17.52
CA LYS A 181 -8.69 -13.15 -18.25
C LYS A 181 -10.18 -12.84 -18.14
N VAL A 182 -10.69 -12.54 -16.95
CA VAL A 182 -12.10 -12.15 -16.75
C VAL A 182 -12.40 -10.83 -17.46
N LYS A 183 -11.46 -9.87 -17.45
CA LYS A 183 -11.58 -8.61 -18.18
C LYS A 183 -11.58 -8.83 -19.70
N GLN A 184 -10.71 -9.69 -20.21
CA GLN A 184 -10.66 -10.05 -21.63
C GLN A 184 -11.93 -10.78 -22.07
N GLU A 185 -12.44 -11.73 -21.27
CA GLU A 185 -13.73 -12.38 -21.52
C GLU A 185 -14.90 -11.38 -21.49
N MET A 186 -14.85 -10.38 -20.61
CA MET A 186 -15.86 -9.33 -20.51
C MET A 186 -15.80 -8.37 -21.72
N GLU A 187 -14.61 -8.06 -22.23
CA GLU A 187 -14.40 -7.24 -23.42
C GLU A 187 -14.77 -7.97 -24.72
N GLU A 188 -14.47 -9.27 -24.81
CA GLU A 188 -14.88 -10.13 -25.94
C GLU A 188 -16.40 -10.34 -25.95
N LYS A 189 -17.04 -10.55 -24.80
CA LYS A 189 -18.51 -10.62 -24.70
C LYS A 189 -19.17 -9.25 -24.92
N GLY A 190 -18.53 -8.16 -24.46
CA GLY A 190 -19.00 -6.80 -24.69
C GLY A 190 -18.92 -6.39 -26.16
N SER A 191 -17.85 -6.76 -26.86
CA SER A 191 -17.72 -6.59 -28.31
C SER A 191 -18.71 -7.47 -29.07
N SER A 192 -18.96 -8.70 -28.62
CA SER A 192 -20.02 -9.55 -29.19
C SER A 192 -21.44 -9.00 -28.99
N MET A 193 -21.71 -8.33 -27.87
CA MET A 193 -22.99 -7.66 -27.59
C MET A 193 -23.13 -6.29 -28.26
N THR A 194 -22.04 -5.70 -28.72
CA THR A 194 -22.04 -4.45 -29.51
C THR A 194 -21.82 -4.69 -31.00
N ASP A 195 -21.52 -5.93 -31.40
CA ASP A 195 -21.48 -6.30 -32.80
C ASP A 195 -22.91 -6.26 -33.35
N GLY A 196 -23.22 -5.17 -34.04
CA GLY A 196 -24.48 -5.01 -34.77
C GLY A 196 -24.64 -6.00 -35.92
N ALA A 197 -23.68 -6.91 -36.20
CA ALA A 197 -23.78 -7.88 -37.28
C ALA A 197 -25.07 -8.74 -37.27
N PRO A 198 -25.59 -9.24 -36.13
CA PRO A 198 -26.87 -9.94 -36.12
C PRO A 198 -28.02 -9.02 -36.54
N LEU A 199 -28.04 -7.77 -36.07
CA LEU A 199 -29.04 -6.76 -36.46
C LEU A 199 -28.95 -6.40 -37.94
N VAL A 200 -27.73 -6.26 -38.48
CA VAL A 200 -27.47 -6.00 -39.89
C VAL A 200 -27.93 -7.18 -40.75
N LYS A 201 -27.64 -8.43 -40.33
CA LYS A 201 -28.12 -9.65 -41.02
C LYS A 201 -29.65 -9.73 -41.02
N ILE A 202 -30.30 -9.44 -39.89
CA ILE A 202 -31.77 -9.40 -39.81
C ILE A 202 -32.33 -8.33 -40.76
N LYS A 203 -31.76 -7.12 -40.76
CA LYS A 203 -32.18 -6.02 -41.65
C LYS A 203 -32.00 -6.37 -43.13
N GLN A 204 -30.88 -7.01 -43.50
CA GLN A 204 -30.63 -7.48 -44.86
C GLN A 204 -31.65 -8.54 -45.29
N SER A 205 -31.88 -9.56 -44.45
CA SER A 205 -32.90 -10.60 -44.72
C SER A 205 -34.31 -10.02 -44.85
N LEU A 206 -34.69 -9.08 -44.00
CA LEU A 206 -35.97 -8.37 -44.08
C LEU A 206 -36.12 -7.61 -45.40
N THR A 207 -35.05 -6.94 -45.85
CA THR A 207 -35.04 -6.19 -47.12
C THR A 207 -35.19 -7.14 -48.31
N LYS A 208 -34.52 -8.29 -48.27
CA LYS A 208 -34.62 -9.32 -49.31
C LYS A 208 -36.04 -9.89 -49.40
N LEU A 209 -36.67 -10.22 -48.28
CA LEU A 209 -38.06 -10.70 -48.24
C LEU A 209 -39.03 -9.67 -48.81
N LYS A 210 -38.87 -8.38 -48.47
CA LYS A 210 -39.70 -7.30 -49.05
C LYS A 210 -39.56 -7.23 -50.57
N GLN A 211 -38.35 -7.34 -51.09
CA GLN A 211 -38.12 -7.35 -52.53
C GLN A 211 -38.74 -8.58 -53.21
N GLU A 212 -38.69 -9.73 -52.54
CA GLU A 212 -39.30 -10.96 -53.03
C GLU A 212 -40.82 -10.86 -53.08
N THR A 213 -41.47 -10.27 -52.06
CA THR A 213 -42.91 -9.99 -52.07
C THR A 213 -43.31 -9.10 -53.26
N ILE A 214 -42.58 -7.99 -53.48
CA ILE A 214 -42.82 -7.10 -54.62
C ILE A 214 -42.66 -7.86 -55.95
N GLN A 215 -41.65 -8.72 -56.06
CA GLN A 215 -41.45 -9.52 -57.25
C GLN A 215 -42.59 -10.53 -57.49
N MET A 216 -43.09 -11.16 -56.42
CA MET A 216 -44.25 -12.05 -56.50
C MET A 216 -45.50 -11.31 -56.95
N ASP A 217 -45.76 -10.11 -56.43
CA ASP A 217 -46.90 -9.28 -56.84
C ASP A 217 -46.87 -8.95 -58.34
N ILE A 218 -45.69 -8.60 -58.86
CA ILE A 218 -45.51 -8.35 -60.30
C ILE A 218 -45.77 -9.63 -61.11
N ARG A 219 -45.26 -10.78 -60.67
CA ARG A 219 -45.48 -12.06 -61.35
C ARG A 219 -46.95 -12.45 -61.33
N ILE A 220 -47.64 -12.27 -60.21
CA ILE A 220 -49.08 -12.51 -60.09
C ILE A 220 -49.81 -11.63 -61.12
N GLY A 221 -49.51 -10.33 -61.19
CA GLY A 221 -50.14 -9.44 -62.17
C GLY A 221 -49.89 -9.85 -63.63
N VAL A 222 -48.68 -10.30 -63.98
CA VAL A 222 -48.38 -10.80 -65.33
C VAL A 222 -49.15 -12.08 -65.65
N VAL A 223 -49.23 -13.01 -64.70
CA VAL A 223 -49.97 -14.27 -64.85
C VAL A 223 -51.47 -14.00 -64.98
N GLU A 224 -52.03 -13.11 -64.16
CA GLU A 224 -53.42 -12.67 -64.24
C GLU A 224 -53.73 -12.01 -65.59
N HIS A 225 -52.88 -11.10 -66.05
CA HIS A 225 -53.02 -10.48 -67.37
C HIS A 225 -52.95 -11.52 -68.50
N THR A 226 -51.99 -12.44 -68.45
CA THR A 226 -51.81 -13.50 -69.47
C THR A 226 -53.01 -14.45 -69.52
N LEU A 227 -53.54 -14.80 -68.35
CA LEU A 227 -54.73 -15.63 -68.24
C LEU A 227 -55.96 -14.89 -68.79
N LEU A 228 -56.12 -13.61 -68.47
CA LEU A 228 -57.21 -12.79 -68.98
C LEU A 228 -57.16 -12.67 -70.51
N GLN A 229 -55.99 -12.39 -71.07
CA GLN A 229 -55.78 -12.32 -72.53
C GLN A 229 -56.08 -13.67 -73.21
N SER A 230 -55.62 -14.78 -72.62
CA SER A 230 -55.93 -16.13 -73.14
C SER A 230 -57.44 -16.41 -73.14
N LYS A 231 -58.15 -16.06 -72.06
CA LYS A 231 -59.62 -16.21 -71.98
C LYS A 231 -60.36 -15.34 -73.00
N LEU A 232 -59.92 -14.10 -73.20
CA LEU A 232 -60.50 -13.20 -74.21
C LEU A 232 -60.28 -13.74 -75.62
N LYS A 233 -59.08 -14.26 -75.91
CA LYS A 233 -58.76 -14.88 -77.20
C LYS A 233 -59.57 -16.14 -77.46
N GLU A 234 -59.75 -17.00 -76.45
CA GLU A 234 -60.61 -18.19 -76.54
C GLU A 234 -62.06 -17.80 -76.85
N LYS A 235 -62.62 -16.83 -76.13
CA LYS A 235 -63.98 -16.31 -76.40
C LYS A 235 -64.10 -15.71 -77.80
N SER A 236 -63.10 -14.94 -78.23
CA SER A 236 -63.05 -14.38 -79.59
C SER A 236 -63.02 -15.48 -80.65
N ASN A 237 -62.21 -16.52 -80.44
CA ASN A 237 -62.12 -17.66 -81.34
C ASN A 237 -63.45 -18.43 -81.41
N MET A 238 -64.08 -18.73 -80.27
CA MET A 238 -65.40 -19.36 -80.24
C MET A 238 -66.45 -18.56 -81.00
N THR A 239 -66.43 -17.23 -80.87
CA THR A 239 -67.36 -16.35 -81.58
C THR A 239 -67.08 -16.37 -83.09
N ARG A 240 -65.81 -16.34 -83.49
CA ARG A 240 -65.40 -16.41 -84.89
C ARG A 240 -65.73 -17.77 -85.52
N ASP A 241 -65.51 -18.86 -84.82
CA ASP A 241 -65.79 -20.21 -85.29
C ASP A 241 -67.32 -20.42 -85.43
N MET A 242 -68.12 -19.91 -84.49
CA MET A 242 -69.58 -19.87 -84.62
C MET A 242 -70.03 -19.10 -85.87
N HIS A 243 -69.43 -17.93 -86.16
CA HIS A 243 -69.72 -17.18 -87.38
C HIS A 243 -69.22 -17.87 -88.66
N ALA A 244 -68.10 -18.59 -88.61
CA ALA A 244 -67.56 -19.35 -89.74
C ALA A 244 -68.41 -20.59 -90.08
N THR A 245 -68.96 -21.28 -89.08
CA THR A 245 -69.88 -22.42 -89.29
C THR A 245 -71.25 -22.02 -89.86
N VAL A 246 -71.59 -20.74 -89.88
CA VAL A 246 -72.88 -20.23 -90.39
C VAL A 246 -72.80 -19.81 -91.87
N LEU A 247 -71.62 -19.85 -92.50
CA LEU A 247 -71.50 -19.68 -93.95
C LEU A 247 -71.63 -21.05 -94.64
N PRO A 248 -72.65 -21.28 -95.49
CA PRO A 248 -72.78 -22.54 -96.21
C PRO A 248 -71.73 -22.62 -97.33
N GLU A 249 -71.02 -23.74 -97.33
CA GLU A 249 -70.22 -24.23 -98.45
C GLU A 249 -71.19 -24.56 -99.61
N SER A 250 -71.22 -23.71 -100.65
CA SER A 250 -71.81 -24.08 -101.94
C SER A 250 -70.76 -23.94 -103.05
N THR A 251 -70.05 -25.04 -103.31
CA THR A 251 -69.33 -25.23 -104.55
C THR A 251 -70.17 -26.04 -105.54
N ILE A 252 -70.46 -25.39 -106.66
CA ILE A 252 -70.45 -25.91 -108.03
C ILE A 252 -71.68 -26.70 -108.51
N GLY A 253 -72.40 -26.10 -109.46
CA GLY A 253 -73.09 -26.82 -110.53
C GLY A 253 -72.37 -26.58 -111.86
N SER A 254 -71.79 -27.64 -112.42
CA SER A 254 -71.32 -27.71 -113.81
C SER A 254 -72.51 -28.01 -114.72
N TYR A 255 -72.69 -27.25 -115.81
CA TYR A 255 -72.86 -27.67 -117.21
C TYR A 255 -73.05 -26.42 -118.09
#